data_AF-A0A3P7LJ24-F1
#
_entry.id   AF-A0A3P7LJ24-F1
#
_cell.length_a   1.000
_cell.length_b   1.000
_cell.length_c   1.000
_cell.angle_alpha   90.00
_cell.angle_beta   90.00
_cell.angle_gamma   90.00
#
_symmetry.space_group_name_H-M   'P 1'
#
loop_
_entity.id
_entity.type
_entity.pdbx_description
1 polymer ?
#
loop_
_entity_poly.entity_id
_entity_poly.type
_entity_poly.pdbx_seq_one_letter_code
_entity_poly.pdbx_strand_id
1 'polypeptide(L)'
;MGVRYNAEKKKIGMYYTTPLYEFRMKCHLCDNYFVIRTDPKNFDYELVEGCTRQEKRFEPSEIDQVDTADSAFSHKLAADAMFKTEHQEDDKSKATNDESRMEKIEWVQERLRDDFAANQALRAQFRV
;
A
#
# COMPACT_ATOMS: atom_id res chain seq x y z
N MET A 1 -2.43 -4.05 16.16
CA MET A 1 -2.43 -4.11 17.64
C MET A 1 -3.81 -4.55 18.11
N GLY A 2 -3.89 -5.45 19.09
CA GLY A 2 -5.15 -5.90 19.68
C GLY A 2 -5.17 -5.65 21.19
N VAL A 3 -6.32 -5.26 21.74
CA VAL A 3 -6.55 -5.00 23.17
C VAL A 3 -7.32 -6.18 23.78
N ARG A 4 -6.98 -6.56 25.01
CA ARG A 4 -7.67 -7.67 25.72
C ARG A 4 -8.97 -7.17 26.36
N TYR A 5 -10.04 -7.93 26.22
CA TYR A 5 -11.34 -7.67 26.83
C TYR A 5 -11.86 -8.93 27.54
N ASN A 6 -12.59 -8.71 28.64
CA ASN A 6 -13.46 -9.74 29.21
C ASN A 6 -14.74 -9.77 28.38
N ALA A 7 -15.01 -10.89 27.72
CA ALA A 7 -16.13 -11.03 26.81
C ALA A 7 -17.08 -12.15 27.25
N GLU A 8 -18.38 -11.93 27.07
CA GLU A 8 -19.40 -12.96 27.18
C GLU A 8 -19.45 -13.76 25.87
N LYS A 9 -19.16 -15.06 25.94
CA LYS A 9 -19.23 -15.97 24.79
C LYS A 9 -20.58 -16.66 24.73
N LYS A 10 -21.29 -16.52 23.62
CA LYS A 10 -22.56 -17.21 23.34
C LYS A 10 -22.46 -18.02 22.05
N LYS A 11 -23.13 -19.18 22.01
CA LYS A 11 -23.26 -19.99 20.79
C LYS A 11 -24.62 -19.67 20.16
N ILE A 12 -24.61 -19.15 18.93
CA ILE A 12 -25.85 -18.72 18.23
C ILE A 12 -26.34 -19.78 17.26
N GLY A 13 -25.42 -20.49 16.60
CA GLY A 13 -25.78 -21.44 15.57
C GLY A 13 -24.61 -22.27 15.11
N MET A 14 -24.76 -22.86 13.93
CA MET A 14 -23.73 -23.65 13.26
C MET A 14 -23.63 -23.20 11.79
N TYR A 15 -22.41 -23.07 11.30
CA TYR A 15 -22.09 -22.96 9.88
C TYR A 15 -21.61 -24.34 9.40
N TYR A 16 -22.48 -25.08 8.73
CA TYR A 16 -22.33 -26.52 8.48
C TYR A 16 -22.05 -27.28 9.79
N THR A 17 -20.81 -27.74 9.99
CA THR A 17 -20.38 -28.47 11.20
C THR A 17 -19.69 -27.58 12.24
N THR A 18 -19.36 -26.33 11.89
CA THR A 18 -18.59 -25.41 12.75
C THR A 18 -19.51 -24.52 13.58
N PRO A 19 -19.36 -24.44 14.91
CA PRO A 19 -20.19 -23.57 15.74
C PRO A 19 -19.89 -22.09 15.50
N LEU A 20 -20.95 -21.30 15.37
CA LEU A 20 -20.89 -19.84 15.31
C LEU A 20 -20.94 -19.28 16.73
N TYR A 21 -19.91 -18.53 17.10
CA TYR A 21 -19.81 -17.86 18.39
C TYR A 21 -20.02 -16.36 18.25
N GLU A 22 -20.74 -15.81 19.23
CA GLU A 22 -20.89 -14.38 19.43
C GLU A 22 -20.16 -13.96 20.70
N PHE A 23 -19.43 -12.87 20.61
CA PHE A 23 -18.71 -12.27 21.70
C PHE A 23 -19.27 -10.87 21.96
N ARG A 24 -19.82 -10.68 23.15
CA ARG A 24 -20.28 -9.38 23.63
C ARG A 24 -19.28 -8.83 24.65
N MET A 25 -18.79 -7.61 24.44
CA MET A 25 -17.85 -6.96 25.34
C MET A 25 -18.10 -5.45 25.42
N LYS A 26 -17.68 -4.82 26.52
CA LYS A 26 -17.89 -3.39 26.79
C LYS A 26 -16.75 -2.56 26.20
N CYS A 27 -17.06 -1.42 25.60
CA CYS A 27 -16.04 -0.45 25.18
C CYS A 27 -15.31 0.13 26.40
N HIS A 28 -14.02 0.46 26.24
CA HIS A 28 -13.23 1.09 27.30
C HIS A 28 -13.42 2.60 27.39
N LEU A 29 -13.93 3.25 26.33
CA LEU A 29 -14.19 4.69 26.26
C LEU A 29 -15.65 5.06 26.57
N CYS A 30 -16.59 4.17 26.31
CA CYS A 30 -18.02 4.43 26.49
C CYS A 30 -18.72 3.26 27.18
N ASP A 31 -19.89 3.52 27.76
CA ASP A 31 -20.67 2.49 28.47
C ASP A 31 -21.39 1.49 27.56
N ASN A 32 -21.23 1.64 26.24
CA ASN A 32 -21.87 0.77 25.27
C ASN A 32 -21.14 -0.57 25.12
N TYR A 33 -21.92 -1.59 24.79
CA TYR A 33 -21.42 -2.90 24.41
C TYR A 33 -21.34 -2.98 22.89
N PHE A 34 -20.35 -3.71 22.41
CA PHE A 34 -20.27 -4.11 21.01
C PHE A 34 -20.23 -5.62 20.91
N VAL A 35 -20.71 -6.10 19.76
CA VAL A 35 -20.96 -7.51 19.50
C VAL A 35 -20.31 -7.90 18.18
N ILE A 36 -19.49 -8.95 18.24
CA ILE A 36 -18.84 -9.54 17.07
C ILE A 36 -19.19 -11.02 16.96
N ARG A 37 -19.37 -11.50 15.72
CA ARG A 37 -19.62 -12.91 15.43
C ARG A 37 -18.49 -13.49 14.60
N THR A 38 -18.17 -14.75 14.82
CA THR A 38 -17.25 -15.50 13.95
C THR A 38 -17.90 -15.74 12.60
N ASP A 39 -17.20 -15.46 11.49
CA ASP A 39 -17.61 -15.87 10.13
C ASP A 39 -16.62 -16.89 9.55
N PRO A 40 -16.94 -18.21 9.62
CA PRO A 40 -16.07 -19.25 9.08
C PRO A 40 -15.91 -19.23 7.57
N LYS A 41 -16.80 -18.56 6.81
CA LYS A 41 -16.74 -18.51 5.35
C LYS A 41 -15.59 -17.64 4.85
N ASN A 42 -15.43 -16.46 5.45
CA ASN A 42 -14.46 -15.45 5.05
C ASN A 42 -13.22 -15.43 5.96
N PHE A 43 -13.16 -16.33 6.96
CA PHE A 43 -12.11 -16.36 7.99
C PHE A 43 -11.95 -15.02 8.73
N ASP A 44 -13.07 -14.35 8.97
CA ASP A 44 -13.13 -13.00 9.51
C ASP A 44 -14.18 -12.93 10.65
N TYR A 45 -14.32 -11.75 11.24
CA TYR A 45 -15.39 -11.45 12.20
C TYR A 45 -16.40 -10.49 11.59
N GLU A 46 -17.67 -10.81 11.74
CA GLU A 46 -18.77 -9.92 11.40
C GLU A 46 -19.05 -8.98 12.58
N LEU A 47 -19.11 -7.68 12.31
CA LEU A 47 -19.45 -6.66 13.31
C LEU A 47 -20.98 -6.49 13.30
N VAL A 48 -21.63 -6.84 14.40
CA VAL A 48 -23.09 -6.90 14.48
C VAL A 48 -23.65 -5.61 15.05
N GLU A 49 -23.14 -5.18 16.20
CA GLU A 49 -23.66 -4.06 16.96
C GLU A 49 -22.54 -3.28 17.63
N GLY A 50 -22.69 -1.96 17.69
CA GLY A 50 -21.86 -1.08 18.52
C GLY A 50 -20.44 -0.84 18.01
N CYS A 51 -20.07 -1.36 16.83
CA CYS A 51 -18.76 -1.15 16.23
C CYS A 51 -18.82 -1.15 14.70
N THR A 52 -17.91 -0.39 14.09
CA THR A 52 -17.67 -0.38 12.64
C THR A 52 -16.22 -0.76 12.37
N ARG A 53 -15.96 -1.44 11.24
CA ARG A 53 -14.60 -1.78 10.83
C ARG A 53 -13.91 -0.48 10.44
N GLN A 54 -12.75 -0.21 11.03
CA GLN A 54 -11.90 0.85 10.53
C GLN A 54 -11.28 0.36 9.21
N GLU A 55 -11.83 0.80 8.09
CA GLU A 55 -11.20 0.57 6.78
C GLU A 55 -9.95 1.44 6.68
N LYS A 56 -8.79 0.83 6.91
CA LYS A 56 -7.50 1.42 6.52
C LYS A 56 -7.17 1.04 5.09
N ARG A 57 -8.13 1.20 4.17
CA ARG A 57 -7.82 1.14 2.75
C ARG A 57 -7.09 2.43 2.44
N PHE A 58 -5.83 2.28 2.11
CA PHE A 58 -5.04 3.34 1.53
C PHE A 58 -5.66 3.69 0.18
N GLU A 59 -6.30 4.85 0.07
CA GLU A 59 -6.70 5.37 -1.22
C GLU A 59 -5.49 6.05 -1.88
N PRO A 60 -5.07 5.62 -3.07
CA PRO A 60 -3.94 6.23 -3.77
C PRO A 60 -4.11 7.74 -4.04
N SER A 61 -5.33 8.27 -3.96
CA SER A 61 -5.69 9.68 -4.08
C SER A 61 -5.24 10.55 -2.90
N GLU A 62 -4.92 9.97 -1.73
CA GLU A 62 -4.45 10.71 -0.55
C GLU A 62 -2.93 10.96 -0.56
N ILE A 63 -2.20 10.36 -1.52
CA ILE A 63 -0.79 10.68 -1.76
C ILE A 63 -0.74 11.78 -2.81
N ASP A 64 0.00 12.85 -2.52
CA ASP A 64 0.40 13.86 -3.52
C ASP A 64 1.50 13.28 -4.45
N GLN A 65 1.22 12.12 -5.04
CA GLN A 65 2.05 11.46 -6.03
C GLN A 65 1.41 11.70 -7.40
N VAL A 66 2.20 12.25 -8.33
CA VAL A 66 1.80 12.58 -9.70
C VAL A 66 0.90 11.47 -10.27
N ASP A 67 -0.32 11.82 -10.66
CA ASP A 67 -1.30 10.91 -11.25
C ASP A 67 -0.62 10.02 -12.30
N THR A 68 -0.59 8.72 -12.02
CA THR A 68 -0.13 7.75 -13.01
C THR A 68 -1.23 7.57 -14.05
N ALA A 69 -0.87 7.86 -15.30
CA ALA A 69 -1.60 7.62 -16.55
C ALA A 69 -3.14 7.66 -16.49
N ASP A 70 -3.70 8.67 -17.15
CA ASP A 70 -5.09 8.85 -17.61
C ASP A 70 -5.97 7.59 -17.42
N SER A 71 -7.06 7.69 -16.63
CA SER A 71 -7.91 6.55 -16.24
C SER A 71 -8.32 5.65 -17.41
N ALA A 72 -8.50 6.24 -18.60
CA ALA A 72 -8.80 5.54 -19.84
C ALA A 72 -7.66 4.59 -20.30
N PHE A 73 -6.41 4.99 -20.10
CA PHE A 73 -5.23 4.18 -20.43
C PHE A 73 -5.09 3.00 -19.48
N SER A 74 -5.28 3.21 -18.18
CA SER A 74 -5.30 2.15 -17.17
C SER A 74 -6.42 1.13 -17.44
N HIS A 75 -7.60 1.60 -17.85
CA HIS A 75 -8.69 0.71 -18.27
C HIS A 75 -8.33 -0.09 -19.52
N LYS A 76 -7.67 0.51 -20.52
CA LYS A 76 -7.21 -0.21 -21.73
C LYS A 76 -6.16 -1.27 -21.40
N LEU A 77 -5.21 -0.97 -20.51
CA LEU A 77 -4.23 -1.96 -20.01
C LEU A 77 -4.88 -3.13 -19.27
N ALA A 78 -6.01 -2.90 -18.59
CA ALA A 78 -6.72 -3.96 -17.88
C ALA A 78 -7.64 -4.78 -18.80
N ALA A 79 -8.24 -4.13 -19.80
CA ALA A 79 -9.23 -4.75 -20.69
C ALA A 79 -8.61 -5.49 -21.89
N ASP A 80 -7.47 -5.01 -22.42
CA ASP A 80 -6.85 -5.57 -23.61
C ASP A 80 -5.48 -6.21 -23.30
N ALA A 81 -5.41 -7.53 -23.45
CA ALA A 81 -4.21 -8.31 -23.20
C ALA A 81 -3.09 -8.01 -24.22
N MET A 82 -3.44 -7.71 -25.48
CA MET A 82 -2.44 -7.43 -26.52
C MET A 82 -1.77 -6.07 -26.28
N PHE A 83 -2.58 -5.04 -26.00
CA PHE A 83 -2.11 -3.71 -25.65
C PHE A 83 -1.16 -3.73 -24.44
N LYS A 84 -1.47 -4.54 -23.42
CA LYS A 84 -0.61 -4.74 -22.26
C LYS A 84 0.73 -5.36 -22.61
N THR A 85 0.76 -6.36 -23.48
CA THR A 85 2.01 -7.01 -23.89
C THR A 85 2.90 -6.07 -24.70
N GLU A 86 2.33 -5.30 -25.63
CA GLU A 86 3.05 -4.28 -26.41
C GLU A 86 3.68 -3.22 -25.49
N HIS A 87 2.91 -2.70 -24.53
CA HIS A 87 3.42 -1.72 -23.57
C HIS A 87 4.55 -2.28 -22.71
N GLN A 88 4.46 -3.54 -22.29
CA GLN A 88 5.53 -4.19 -21.53
C GLN A 88 6.81 -4.35 -22.36
N GLU A 89 6.70 -4.57 -23.67
CA GLU A 89 7.86 -4.65 -24.56
C GLU A 89 8.49 -3.27 -24.77
N ASP A 90 7.66 -2.25 -24.99
CA ASP A 90 8.10 -0.86 -25.11
C ASP A 90 8.82 -0.38 -23.84
N ASP A 91 8.28 -0.70 -22.65
CA ASP A 91 8.89 -0.31 -21.38
C ASP A 91 10.24 -1.02 -21.14
N LYS A 92 10.38 -2.28 -21.56
CA LYS A 92 11.67 -2.98 -21.55
C LYS A 92 12.67 -2.30 -22.50
N SER A 93 12.23 -1.92 -23.69
CA SER A 93 13.09 -1.24 -24.66
C SER A 93 13.60 0.11 -24.12
N LYS A 94 12.73 0.88 -23.47
CA LYS A 94 13.10 2.14 -22.81
C LYS A 94 14.09 1.90 -21.68
N ALA A 95 13.85 0.90 -20.84
CA ALA A 95 14.76 0.55 -19.75
C ALA A 95 16.17 0.21 -20.26
N THR A 96 16.29 -0.61 -21.32
CA THR A 96 17.61 -0.94 -21.92
C THR A 96 18.30 0.28 -22.54
N ASN A 97 17.55 1.17 -23.19
CA ASN A 97 18.09 2.41 -23.74
C ASN A 97 18.58 3.34 -22.63
N ASP A 98 17.80 3.48 -21.57
CA ASP A 98 18.18 4.29 -20.40
C ASP A 98 19.38 3.71 -19.66
N GLU A 99 19.49 2.39 -19.53
CA GLU A 99 20.67 1.73 -18.95
C GLU A 99 21.95 2.14 -19.71
N SER A 100 21.95 2.01 -21.04
CA SER A 100 23.10 2.43 -21.86
C SER A 100 23.40 3.94 -21.78
N ARG A 101 22.37 4.76 -21.52
CA ARG A 101 22.51 6.21 -21.35
C ARG A 101 23.10 6.53 -19.98
N MET A 102 22.69 5.82 -18.93
CA MET A 102 23.22 5.95 -17.58
C MET A 102 24.69 5.54 -17.52
N GLU A 103 25.08 4.44 -18.16
CA GLU A 103 26.49 4.02 -18.27
C GLU A 103 27.37 5.11 -18.90
N LYS A 104 26.88 5.77 -19.96
CA LYS A 104 27.60 6.88 -20.61
C LYS A 104 27.76 8.08 -19.67
N ILE A 105 26.70 8.44 -18.93
CA ILE A 105 26.74 9.55 -17.98
C ILE A 105 27.73 9.24 -16.86
N GLU A 106 27.69 8.02 -16.31
CA GLU A 106 28.60 7.56 -15.27
C GLU A 106 30.06 7.60 -15.75
N TRP A 107 30.34 7.13 -16.97
CA TRP A 107 31.67 7.20 -17.56
C TRP A 107 32.18 8.63 -17.69
N VAL A 108 31.33 9.55 -18.16
CA VAL A 108 31.67 10.98 -18.26
C VAL A 108 31.90 11.58 -16.88
N GLN A 109 31.06 11.27 -15.90
CA GLN A 109 31.15 11.76 -14.53
C GLN A 109 32.46 11.32 -13.88
N GLU A 110 32.82 10.03 -13.98
CA GLU A 110 34.05 9.50 -13.37
C GLU A 110 35.30 10.10 -14.02
N ARG A 111 35.28 10.33 -15.34
CA ARG A 111 36.39 10.98 -16.04
C ARG A 111 36.54 12.46 -15.67
N LEU A 112 35.45 13.17 -15.44
CA LEU A 112 35.43 14.60 -15.09
C LEU A 112 35.43 14.84 -13.58
N ARG A 113 35.65 13.79 -12.78
CA ARG A 113 35.61 13.86 -11.33
C ARG A 113 36.79 14.67 -10.80
N ASP A 114 36.50 15.87 -10.30
CA ASP A 114 37.44 16.74 -9.60
C ASP A 114 36.95 17.03 -8.18
N ASP A 115 37.37 16.18 -7.24
CA ASP A 115 37.03 16.31 -5.83
C ASP A 115 37.62 17.60 -5.22
N PHE A 116 38.73 18.13 -5.75
CA PHE A 116 39.35 19.35 -5.23
C PHE A 116 38.54 20.59 -5.60
N ALA A 117 38.13 20.73 -6.88
CA ALA A 117 37.28 21.82 -7.32
C ALA A 117 35.91 21.82 -6.62
N ALA A 118 35.29 20.64 -6.46
CA ALA A 118 34.04 20.49 -5.72
C ALA A 118 34.17 20.93 -4.25
N ASN A 119 35.23 20.48 -3.57
CA ASN A 119 35.52 20.89 -2.19
C ASN A 119 35.86 22.38 -2.08
N GLN A 120 36.55 22.96 -3.07
CA GLN A 120 36.84 24.38 -3.12
C GLN A 120 35.56 25.21 -3.24
N ALA A 121 34.64 24.82 -4.13
CA ALA A 121 33.35 25.48 -4.32
C ALA A 121 32.49 25.43 -3.05
N LEU A 122 32.42 24.26 -2.39
CA LEU A 122 31.74 24.12 -1.10
C LEU A 122 32.37 25.03 -0.04
N ARG A 123 33.70 25.01 0.12
CA ARG A 123 34.40 25.87 1.09
C ARG A 123 34.19 27.36 0.81
N ALA A 124 34.07 27.77 -0.45
CA ALA A 124 33.78 29.15 -0.81
C ALA A 124 32.37 29.58 -0.37
N GLN A 125 31.37 28.69 -0.45
CA GLN A 125 30.02 28.96 0.06
C GLN A 125 29.95 29.09 1.58
N PHE A 126 30.76 28.33 2.32
CA PHE A 126 30.78 28.37 3.79
C PHE A 126 31.69 29.43 4.40
N ARG A 127 32.54 30.08 3.60
CA ARG A 127 33.36 31.21 4.06
C ARG A 127 32.60 32.51 3.84
N VAL A 128 31.83 32.87 4.87
CA VAL A 128 31.39 34.25 5.15
C VAL A 128 32.49 34.95 5.93
#